data_AF-A0AAD6ZBE8-F1
#
_entry.id   AF-A0AAD6ZBE8-F1
#
_cell.length_a   1.000
_cell.length_b   1.000
_cell.length_c   1.000
_cell.angle_alpha   90.00
_cell.angle_beta   90.00
_cell.angle_gamma   90.00
#
_symmetry.space_group_name_H-M   'P 1'
#
loop_
_entity.id
_entity.type
_entity.pdbx_description
1 polymer ?
#
loop_
_entity_poly.entity_id
_entity_poly.type
_entity_poly.pdbx_seq_one_letter_code
_entity_poly.pdbx_strand_id
1 'polypeptide(L)'
;MWEVERYDTALVKSWKADMKGMLIFSGLFSASLTSFLIESYKTLQPDSGILTVAAISQVSQQLAAISNSRTFVPPTQAPFTPSTESLVCNALWFISLSLSLTCALLATLVEQWAQEFLHKTEMRPSTVCRARIFSYLYFGLKRFRMHTTVDAIPFLLHASLLLFFAGLVTFLRPVNHIMMYLICIALTSSMASSHCVWSSSWTVRIAHP
;
A
#
# COMPACT_ATOMS: atom_id res chain seq x y z
N MET A 1 41.12 -14.67 -2.52
CA MET A 1 40.01 -15.56 -2.05
C MET A 1 39.28 -14.92 -0.86
N TRP A 2 39.98 -14.17 -0.01
CA TRP A 2 39.39 -13.35 1.06
C TRP A 2 38.66 -12.09 0.55
N GLU A 3 38.96 -11.62 -0.67
CA GLU A 3 38.29 -10.47 -1.31
C GLU A 3 36.87 -10.79 -1.79
N VAL A 4 36.64 -12.01 -2.31
CA VAL A 4 35.33 -12.45 -2.80
C VAL A 4 34.34 -12.60 -1.64
N GLU A 5 34.81 -13.10 -0.50
CA GLU A 5 34.01 -13.24 0.73
C GLU A 5 33.63 -11.88 1.34
N ARG A 6 34.53 -10.90 1.27
CA ARG A 6 34.26 -9.53 1.71
C ARG A 6 33.21 -8.84 0.83
N TYR A 7 33.28 -9.08 -0.48
CA TYR A 7 32.34 -8.52 -1.45
C TYR A 7 30.92 -9.10 -1.28
N ASP A 8 30.78 -10.42 -1.15
CA ASP A 8 29.49 -11.08 -0.95
C ASP A 8 28.83 -10.64 0.38
N THR A 9 29.62 -10.52 1.45
CA THR A 9 29.11 -10.12 2.77
C THR A 9 28.65 -8.66 2.77
N ALA A 10 29.36 -7.76 2.08
CA ALA A 10 28.97 -6.36 1.96
C ALA A 10 27.68 -6.18 1.16
N LEU A 11 27.52 -6.91 0.06
CA LEU A 11 26.32 -6.88 -0.77
C LEU A 11 25.09 -7.37 0.01
N VAL A 12 25.20 -8.51 0.70
CA VAL A 12 24.10 -9.06 1.52
C VAL A 12 23.71 -8.09 2.65
N LYS A 13 24.69 -7.42 3.26
CA LYS A 13 24.42 -6.42 4.31
C LYS A 13 23.66 -5.21 3.77
N SER A 14 24.00 -4.74 2.57
CA SER A 14 23.28 -3.64 1.91
C SER A 14 21.83 -4.00 1.59
N TRP A 15 21.60 -5.16 0.96
CA TRP A 15 20.24 -5.64 0.65
C TRP A 15 19.39 -5.82 1.90
N LYS A 16 19.99 -6.33 2.99
CA LYS A 16 19.29 -6.46 4.27
C LYS A 16 18.84 -5.11 4.82
N ALA A 17 19.67 -4.07 4.70
CA ALA A 17 19.31 -2.73 5.12
C ALA A 17 18.15 -2.17 4.28
N ASP A 18 18.19 -2.36 2.96
CA ASP A 18 17.14 -1.91 2.04
C ASP A 18 15.80 -2.63 2.31
N MET A 19 15.82 -3.95 2.53
CA MET A 19 14.62 -4.72 2.88
C MET A 19 14.00 -4.24 4.21
N LYS A 20 14.83 -3.97 5.23
CA LYS A 20 14.36 -3.41 6.50
C LYS A 20 13.72 -2.03 6.32
N GLY A 21 14.32 -1.18 5.49
CA GLY A 21 13.75 0.13 5.15
C GLY A 21 12.37 -0.01 4.52
N MET A 22 12.22 -0.92 3.56
CA MET A 22 10.93 -1.18 2.90
C MET A 22 9.88 -1.77 3.86
N LEU A 23 10.29 -2.62 4.81
CA LEU A 23 9.41 -3.18 5.84
C LEU A 23 8.83 -2.11 6.75
N ILE A 24 9.68 -1.22 7.26
CA ILE A 24 9.26 -0.10 8.12
C ILE A 24 8.30 0.80 7.33
N PHE A 25 8.67 1.15 6.10
CA PHE A 25 7.84 1.97 5.23
C PHE A 25 6.48 1.32 4.94
N SER A 26 6.44 0.03 4.61
CA SER A 26 5.21 -0.73 4.37
C SER A 26 4.32 -0.75 5.61
N GLY A 27 4.89 -0.88 6.82
CA GLY A 27 4.13 -0.86 8.06
C GLY A 27 3.47 0.50 8.31
N LEU A 28 4.23 1.59 8.15
CA LEU A 28 3.73 2.96 8.28
C LEU A 28 2.65 3.27 7.23
N PHE A 29 2.88 2.84 5.99
CA PHE A 29 1.91 2.99 4.91
C PHE A 29 0.61 2.23 5.22
N SER A 30 0.69 0.96 5.63
CA SER A 30 -0.49 0.18 6.01
C SER A 30 -1.27 0.81 7.16
N ALA A 31 -0.58 1.37 8.16
CA ALA A 31 -1.23 2.06 9.28
C ALA A 31 -2.00 3.30 8.79
N SER A 32 -1.34 4.15 7.99
CA SER A 32 -1.99 5.34 7.42
C SER A 32 -3.18 4.99 6.51
N LEU A 33 -3.02 3.97 5.65
CA LEU A 33 -4.05 3.47 4.76
C LEU A 33 -5.26 2.93 5.52
N THR A 34 -5.03 2.24 6.64
CA THR A 34 -6.10 1.71 7.49
C THR A 34 -6.96 2.83 8.06
N SER A 35 -6.38 3.97 8.45
CA SER A 35 -7.16 5.14 8.91
C SER A 35 -8.10 5.67 7.82
N PHE A 36 -7.62 5.82 6.59
CA PHE A 36 -8.46 6.24 5.46
C PHE A 36 -9.52 5.19 5.12
N LEU A 37 -9.14 3.91 5.13
CA LEU A 37 -10.03 2.79 4.83
C LEU A 37 -11.21 2.73 5.81
N ILE A 38 -10.96 2.92 7.12
CA ILE A 38 -12.03 2.98 8.13
C ILE A 38 -13.00 4.13 7.83
N GLU A 39 -12.49 5.29 7.41
CA GLU A 39 -13.32 6.44 7.11
C GLU A 39 -14.16 6.24 5.84
N SER A 40 -13.58 5.71 4.76
CA SER A 40 -14.32 5.46 3.52
C SER A 40 -15.26 4.25 3.61
N TYR A 41 -14.98 3.29 4.48
CA TYR A 41 -15.89 2.17 4.74
C TYR A 41 -17.24 2.65 5.27
N LYS A 42 -17.27 3.74 6.05
CA LYS A 42 -18.52 4.38 6.49
C LYS A 42 -19.36 4.89 5.32
N THR A 43 -18.73 5.28 4.21
CA THR A 43 -19.44 5.73 2.99
C THR A 43 -20.14 4.59 2.27
N LEU A 44 -19.72 3.34 2.48
CA LEU A 44 -20.38 2.14 1.93
C LEU A 44 -21.51 1.62 2.82
N GLN A 45 -21.58 2.08 4.07
CA GLN A 45 -22.69 1.75 4.95
C GLN A 45 -23.75 2.85 4.89
N PRO A 46 -25.04 2.51 5.00
CA PRO A 46 -26.07 3.52 5.16
C PRO A 46 -25.77 4.28 6.46
N ASP A 47 -25.58 5.59 6.34
CA ASP A 47 -25.33 6.46 7.49
C ASP A 47 -26.47 6.29 8.50
N SER A 48 -26.13 5.78 9.68
CA SER A 48 -27.08 5.57 10.77
C SER A 48 -27.70 6.89 11.23
N GLY A 49 -27.01 8.01 11.02
CA GLY A 49 -27.53 9.36 11.22
C GLY A 49 -28.66 9.70 10.24
N ILE A 50 -28.49 9.41 8.95
CA ILE A 50 -29.54 9.61 7.95
C ILE A 50 -30.71 8.65 8.17
N LEU A 51 -30.45 7.39 8.54
CA LEU A 51 -31.52 6.44 8.87
C LEU A 51 -32.34 6.89 10.09
N THR A 52 -31.70 7.43 11.13
CA THR A 52 -32.40 7.96 12.30
C THR A 52 -33.15 9.24 12.00
N VAL A 53 -32.57 10.18 11.25
CA VAL A 53 -33.27 11.41 10.80
C VAL A 53 -34.44 11.06 9.89
N ALA A 54 -34.28 10.11 8.97
CA ALA A 54 -35.35 9.62 8.11
C ALA A 54 -36.47 8.98 8.94
N ALA A 55 -36.13 8.13 9.93
CA ALA A 55 -37.10 7.53 10.84
C ALA A 55 -37.84 8.59 11.68
N ILE A 56 -37.13 9.58 12.22
CA ILE A 56 -37.74 10.69 12.98
C ILE A 56 -38.65 11.53 12.08
N SER A 57 -38.25 11.80 10.83
CA SER A 57 -39.08 12.52 9.87
C SER A 57 -40.34 11.73 9.53
N GLN A 58 -40.24 10.41 9.42
CA GLN A 58 -41.36 9.52 9.14
C GLN A 58 -42.34 9.51 10.32
N VAL A 59 -41.84 9.44 11.55
CA VAL A 59 -42.66 9.53 12.78
C VAL A 59 -43.33 10.90 12.89
N SER A 60 -42.64 11.98 12.53
CA SER A 60 -43.22 13.33 12.51
C SER A 60 -44.36 13.46 11.49
N GLN A 61 -44.16 12.92 10.28
CA GLN A 61 -45.20 12.89 9.24
C GLN A 61 -46.38 11.98 9.61
N GLN A 62 -46.14 10.87 10.30
CA GLN A 62 -47.19 10.02 10.88
C GLN A 62 -48.03 10.79 11.89
N LEU A 63 -47.38 11.49 12.82
CA LEU A 63 -48.06 12.25 13.86
C LEU A 63 -48.90 13.40 13.27
N ALA A 64 -48.37 14.08 12.24
CA ALA A 64 -49.09 15.12 11.50
C ALA A 64 -50.26 14.55 10.67
N ALA A 65 -50.13 13.34 10.12
CA ALA A 65 -51.23 12.70 9.40
C ALA A 65 -52.38 12.30 10.35
N ILE A 66 -52.04 11.76 11.53
CA ILE A 66 -53.00 11.42 12.59
C ILE A 66 -53.73 12.68 13.07
N SER A 67 -53.02 13.79 13.29
CA SER A 67 -53.63 15.05 13.72
C SER A 67 -54.57 15.65 12.68
N ASN A 68 -54.34 15.38 11.39
CA ASN A 68 -55.17 15.86 10.28
C ASN A 68 -56.19 14.80 9.78
N SER A 69 -56.35 13.69 10.50
CA SER A 69 -57.25 12.58 10.12
C SER A 69 -57.00 12.00 8.72
N ARG A 70 -55.75 12.03 8.26
CA ARG A 70 -55.33 11.48 6.96
C ARG A 70 -54.69 10.12 7.12
N THR A 71 -54.91 9.23 6.16
CA THR A 71 -54.25 7.92 6.09
C THR A 71 -52.78 8.12 5.74
N PHE A 72 -51.88 7.72 6.64
CA PHE A 72 -50.45 7.75 6.39
C PHE A 72 -50.03 6.51 5.59
N VAL A 73 -49.51 6.71 4.38
CA VAL A 73 -48.87 5.66 3.60
C VAL A 73 -47.36 5.78 3.82
N PRO A 74 -46.70 4.79 4.45
CA PRO A 74 -45.26 4.85 4.64
C PRO A 74 -44.55 4.87 3.28
N PRO A 75 -43.58 5.78 3.07
CA PRO A 75 -42.76 5.75 1.88
C PRO A 75 -41.99 4.42 1.82
N THR A 76 -42.03 3.75 0.67
CA THR A 76 -41.21 2.56 0.42
C THR A 76 -39.76 3.01 0.43
N GLN A 77 -38.99 2.63 1.46
CA GLN A 77 -37.55 2.92 1.50
C GLN A 77 -36.88 2.19 0.33
N ALA A 78 -36.34 2.95 -0.62
CA ALA A 78 -35.51 2.40 -1.67
C ALA A 78 -34.29 1.71 -1.04
N PRO A 79 -33.88 0.54 -1.52
CA PRO A 79 -32.69 -0.13 -1.01
C PRO A 79 -31.47 0.78 -1.18
N PHE A 80 -30.68 0.90 -0.10
CA PHE A 80 -29.44 1.67 -0.14
C PHE A 80 -28.52 1.10 -1.22
N THR A 81 -28.19 1.92 -2.21
CA THR A 81 -27.24 1.56 -3.27
C THR A 81 -25.99 2.43 -3.07
N PRO A 82 -24.84 1.85 -2.69
CA PRO A 82 -23.63 2.61 -2.50
C PRO A 82 -23.18 3.22 -3.84
N SER A 83 -22.59 4.42 -3.79
CA SER A 83 -22.09 5.07 -5.00
C SER A 83 -20.95 4.25 -5.62
N THR A 84 -20.94 4.11 -6.94
CA THR A 84 -19.90 3.37 -7.67
C THR A 84 -18.50 3.91 -7.35
N GLU A 85 -18.36 5.22 -7.13
CA GLU A 85 -17.10 5.86 -6.77
C GLU A 85 -16.58 5.39 -5.40
N SER A 86 -17.46 5.22 -4.40
CA SER A 86 -17.08 4.69 -3.08
C SER A 86 -16.61 3.24 -3.15
N LEU A 87 -17.28 2.42 -3.97
CA LEU A 87 -16.92 1.02 -4.17
C LEU A 87 -15.55 0.89 -4.84
N VAL A 88 -15.31 1.67 -5.90
CA VAL A 88 -14.03 1.68 -6.61
C VAL A 88 -12.91 2.18 -5.69
N CYS A 89 -13.15 3.23 -4.91
CA CYS A 89 -12.17 3.73 -3.93
C CYS A 89 -11.76 2.66 -2.91
N ASN A 90 -12.74 1.97 -2.31
CA ASN A 90 -12.46 0.94 -1.31
C ASN A 90 -11.74 -0.24 -1.93
N ALA A 91 -12.15 -0.69 -3.12
CA ALA A 91 -11.45 -1.74 -3.85
C ALA A 91 -9.99 -1.38 -4.12
N LEU A 92 -9.71 -0.16 -4.59
CA LEU A 92 -8.35 0.33 -4.84
C LEU A 92 -7.49 0.34 -3.56
N TRP A 93 -8.06 0.79 -2.44
CA TRP A 93 -7.35 0.79 -1.16
C TRP A 93 -7.12 -0.60 -0.59
N PHE A 94 -8.07 -1.53 -0.70
CA PHE A 94 -7.85 -2.92 -0.34
C PHE A 94 -6.75 -3.56 -1.18
N ILE A 95 -6.76 -3.36 -2.50
CA ILE A 95 -5.72 -3.87 -3.40
C ILE A 95 -4.37 -3.26 -3.03
N SER A 96 -4.30 -1.95 -2.81
CA SER A 96 -3.09 -1.26 -2.35
C SER A 96 -2.54 -1.86 -1.05
N LEU A 97 -3.40 -2.10 -0.06
CA LEU A 97 -3.03 -2.71 1.22
C LEU A 97 -2.48 -4.13 1.00
N SER A 98 -3.17 -4.95 0.21
CA SER A 98 -2.72 -6.31 -0.10
C SER A 98 -1.37 -6.34 -0.81
N LEU A 99 -1.12 -5.43 -1.77
CA LEU A 99 0.18 -5.32 -2.43
C LEU A 99 1.29 -4.91 -1.44
N SER A 100 1.03 -3.94 -0.56
CA SER A 100 1.98 -3.51 0.46
C SER A 100 2.30 -4.66 1.42
N LEU A 101 1.29 -5.42 1.87
CA LEU A 101 1.52 -6.56 2.77
C LEU A 101 2.28 -7.68 2.07
N THR A 102 1.99 -7.93 0.79
CA THR A 102 2.76 -8.89 -0.03
C THR A 102 4.21 -8.44 -0.17
N CYS A 103 4.47 -7.15 -0.41
CA CYS A 103 5.80 -6.57 -0.41
C CYS A 103 6.52 -6.80 0.93
N ALA A 104 5.85 -6.55 2.06
CA ALA A 104 6.41 -6.80 3.39
C ALA A 104 6.74 -8.28 3.61
N LEU A 105 5.85 -9.20 3.22
CA LEU A 105 6.09 -10.65 3.33
C LEU A 105 7.28 -11.11 2.47
N LEU A 106 7.46 -10.55 1.28
CA LEU A 106 8.61 -10.84 0.44
C LEU A 106 9.90 -10.27 1.06
N ALA A 107 9.85 -9.05 1.59
CA ALA A 107 11.00 -8.42 2.26
C ALA A 107 11.41 -9.18 3.53
N THR A 108 10.46 -9.65 4.36
CA THR A 108 10.78 -10.48 5.54
C THR A 108 11.39 -11.81 5.15
N LEU A 109 10.90 -12.45 4.09
CA LEU A 109 11.46 -13.70 3.58
C LEU A 109 12.92 -13.49 3.17
N VAL A 110 13.22 -12.44 2.39
CA VAL A 110 14.59 -12.09 1.99
C VAL A 110 15.47 -11.77 3.22
N GLU A 111 14.93 -11.07 4.22
CA GLU A 111 15.66 -10.79 5.45
C GLU A 111 16.01 -12.06 6.23
N GLN A 112 15.04 -12.98 6.39
CA GLN A 112 15.25 -14.27 7.05
C GLN A 112 16.33 -15.10 6.33
N TRP A 113 16.28 -15.13 5.00
CA TRP A 113 17.32 -15.77 4.19
C TRP A 113 18.70 -15.16 4.41
N ALA A 114 18.80 -13.82 4.40
CA ALA A 114 20.07 -13.12 4.60
C ALA A 114 20.64 -13.36 6.01
N GLN A 115 19.79 -13.42 7.04
CA GLN A 115 20.20 -13.70 8.41
C GLN A 115 20.74 -15.14 8.56
N GLU A 116 20.01 -16.12 8.03
CA GLU A 116 20.43 -17.52 8.04
C GLU A 116 21.75 -17.72 7.27
N PHE A 117 21.94 -16.97 6.18
CA PHE A 117 23.17 -16.97 5.40
C PHE A 117 24.38 -16.48 6.22
N LEU A 118 24.27 -15.30 6.85
CA LEU A 118 25.37 -14.76 7.67
C LEU A 118 25.69 -15.70 8.85
N HIS A 119 24.66 -16.19 9.54
CA HIS A 119 24.83 -17.04 10.72
C HIS A 119 25.54 -18.36 10.39
N LYS A 120 25.18 -19.01 9.27
CA LYS A 120 25.83 -20.24 8.81
C LYS A 120 27.24 -20.04 8.25
N THR A 121 27.54 -18.83 7.76
CA THR A 121 28.87 -18.50 7.22
C THR A 121 29.87 -18.21 8.33
N GLU A 122 29.44 -17.60 9.44
CA GLU A 122 30.29 -17.40 10.62
C GLU A 122 30.65 -18.71 11.37
N MET A 123 29.81 -19.75 11.28
CA MET A 123 30.00 -21.00 12.05
C MET A 123 30.80 -22.13 11.36
N ARG A 124 31.15 -22.06 10.05
CA ARG A 124 31.77 -23.22 9.35
C ARG A 124 32.94 -22.86 8.42
N PRO A 125 34.12 -23.49 8.57
CA PRO A 125 35.30 -23.23 7.72
C PRO A 125 35.32 -23.98 6.36
N SER A 126 34.33 -24.85 6.06
CA SER A 126 34.36 -25.71 4.85
C SER A 126 33.55 -25.13 3.69
N THR A 127 34.24 -24.73 2.62
CA THR A 127 33.68 -24.23 1.35
C THR A 127 32.74 -25.22 0.65
N VAL A 128 33.00 -26.54 0.78
CA VAL A 128 32.19 -27.60 0.14
C VAL A 128 30.84 -27.79 0.84
N CYS A 129 30.82 -27.71 2.17
CA CYS A 129 29.56 -27.78 2.92
C CYS A 129 28.72 -26.52 2.70
N ARG A 130 29.38 -25.37 2.56
CA ARG A 130 28.80 -24.09 2.14
C ARG A 130 28.12 -24.23 0.77
N ALA A 131 28.79 -24.80 -0.22
CA ALA A 131 28.26 -25.03 -1.57
C ALA A 131 27.03 -25.96 -1.59
N ARG A 132 26.98 -26.97 -0.71
CA ARG A 132 25.84 -27.91 -0.64
C ARG A 132 24.60 -27.25 -0.03
N ILE A 133 24.76 -26.47 1.04
CA ILE A 133 23.68 -25.65 1.60
C ILE A 133 23.22 -24.62 0.57
N PHE A 134 24.16 -23.93 -0.09
CA PHE A 134 23.89 -23.06 -1.22
C PHE A 134 23.07 -23.76 -2.28
N SER A 135 23.42 -24.98 -2.70
CA SER A 135 22.67 -25.71 -3.73
C SER A 135 21.23 -26.04 -3.32
N TYR A 136 21.00 -26.40 -2.06
CA TYR A 136 19.67 -26.73 -1.54
C TYR A 136 18.79 -25.48 -1.37
N LEU A 137 19.40 -24.39 -0.88
CA LEU A 137 18.80 -23.05 -0.84
C LEU A 137 18.46 -22.57 -2.25
N TYR A 138 19.47 -22.57 -3.11
CA TYR A 138 19.41 -22.15 -4.50
C TYR A 138 18.38 -22.98 -5.26
N PHE A 139 18.14 -24.25 -4.93
CA PHE A 139 17.07 -25.03 -5.55
C PHE A 139 15.67 -24.58 -5.08
N GLY A 140 15.49 -24.30 -3.78
CA GLY A 140 14.26 -23.71 -3.24
C GLY A 140 13.97 -22.29 -3.76
N LEU A 141 15.03 -21.55 -4.08
CA LEU A 141 15.05 -20.15 -4.46
C LEU A 141 15.07 -19.94 -5.99
N LYS A 142 15.60 -20.90 -6.74
CA LYS A 142 15.44 -21.03 -8.20
C LYS A 142 14.03 -21.51 -8.54
N ARG A 143 13.39 -22.27 -7.64
CA ARG A 143 11.94 -22.49 -7.68
C ARG A 143 11.15 -21.21 -7.37
N PHE A 144 11.72 -20.29 -6.59
CA PHE A 144 11.19 -18.94 -6.28
C PHE A 144 11.97 -17.81 -6.99
N ARG A 145 12.21 -17.93 -8.30
CA ARG A 145 12.66 -16.86 -9.25
C ARG A 145 13.36 -15.63 -8.63
N MET A 146 14.46 -15.85 -7.91
CA MET A 146 15.07 -14.88 -6.98
C MET A 146 15.40 -13.51 -7.59
N HIS A 147 15.82 -13.45 -8.85
CA HIS A 147 16.09 -12.18 -9.54
C HIS A 147 14.82 -11.37 -9.77
N THR A 148 13.73 -12.04 -10.16
CA THR A 148 12.43 -11.39 -10.31
C THR A 148 11.88 -10.92 -8.96
N THR A 149 12.10 -11.69 -7.89
CA THR A 149 11.53 -11.37 -6.57
C THR A 149 12.17 -10.13 -5.95
N VAL A 150 13.51 -10.04 -5.94
CA VAL A 150 14.20 -8.89 -5.34
C VAL A 150 13.91 -7.59 -6.10
N ASP A 151 13.85 -7.65 -7.43
CA ASP A 151 13.49 -6.51 -8.28
C ASP A 151 11.98 -6.17 -8.18
N ALA A 152 11.13 -7.16 -7.90
CA ALA A 152 9.70 -6.97 -7.77
C ALA A 152 9.29 -6.29 -6.46
N ILE A 153 9.98 -6.52 -5.34
CA ILE A 153 9.63 -5.92 -4.02
C ILE A 153 9.45 -4.40 -4.12
N PRO A 154 10.43 -3.61 -4.57
CA PRO A 154 10.25 -2.17 -4.71
C PRO A 154 9.17 -1.83 -5.74
N PHE A 155 9.02 -2.59 -6.82
CA PHE A 155 7.98 -2.36 -7.82
C PHE A 155 6.56 -2.52 -7.23
N LEU A 156 6.32 -3.58 -6.44
CA LEU A 156 5.05 -3.80 -5.75
C LEU A 156 4.73 -2.66 -4.78
N LEU A 157 5.75 -2.17 -4.07
CA LEU A 157 5.60 -1.05 -3.14
C LEU A 157 5.18 0.23 -3.88
N HIS A 158 5.85 0.58 -4.98
CA HIS A 158 5.49 1.74 -5.80
C HIS A 158 4.09 1.58 -6.40
N ALA A 159 3.74 0.39 -6.88
CA ALA A 159 2.40 0.11 -7.39
C ALA A 159 1.33 0.33 -6.31
N SER A 160 1.56 -0.13 -5.07
CA SER A 160 0.63 0.13 -3.96
C SER A 160 0.45 1.63 -3.69
N LEU A 161 1.54 2.41 -3.67
CA LEU A 161 1.48 3.86 -3.46
C LEU A 161 0.68 4.56 -4.57
N LEU A 162 0.89 4.19 -5.83
CA LEU A 162 0.14 4.74 -6.96
C LEU A 162 -1.35 4.44 -6.86
N LEU A 163 -1.71 3.19 -6.51
CA LEU A 163 -3.11 2.81 -6.30
C LEU A 163 -3.74 3.58 -5.13
N PHE A 164 -2.98 3.81 -4.05
CA PHE A 164 -3.44 4.60 -2.92
C PHE A 164 -3.76 6.04 -3.32
N PHE A 165 -2.86 6.71 -4.05
CA PHE A 165 -3.11 8.07 -4.54
C PHE A 165 -4.30 8.13 -5.51
N ALA A 166 -4.45 7.14 -6.39
CA ALA A 166 -5.61 7.04 -7.26
C ALA A 166 -6.93 6.89 -6.47
N GLY A 167 -6.92 6.06 -5.42
CA GLY A 167 -8.05 5.94 -4.49
C GLY A 167 -8.32 7.25 -3.75
N LEU A 168 -7.28 7.96 -3.30
CA LEU A 168 -7.40 9.26 -2.62
C LEU A 168 -8.06 10.32 -3.51
N VAL A 169 -7.64 10.43 -4.78
CA VAL A 169 -8.25 11.36 -5.74
C VAL A 169 -9.72 11.02 -5.98
N THR A 170 -10.05 9.72 -6.07
CA THR A 170 -11.43 9.24 -6.25
C THR A 170 -12.28 9.53 -5.01
N PHE A 171 -11.73 9.36 -3.81
CA PHE A 171 -12.38 9.66 -2.53
C PHE A 171 -12.71 11.15 -2.38
N LEU A 172 -11.79 12.04 -2.80
CA LEU A 172 -11.98 13.48 -2.64
C LEU A 172 -12.91 14.11 -3.67
N ARG A 173 -13.16 13.44 -4.80
CA ARG A 173 -14.00 13.96 -5.89
C ARG A 173 -15.38 14.42 -5.42
N PRO A 174 -16.17 13.62 -4.67
CA PRO A 174 -17.48 14.05 -4.18
C PRO A 174 -17.41 15.03 -3.00
N VAL A 175 -16.29 15.08 -2.28
CA VAL A 175 -16.15 15.91 -1.07
C VAL A 175 -15.86 17.36 -1.42
N ASN A 176 -14.82 17.62 -2.22
CA ASN A 176 -14.45 18.97 -2.61
C ASN A 176 -13.47 19.00 -3.80
N HIS A 177 -13.89 19.60 -4.92
CA HIS A 177 -13.07 19.73 -6.12
C HIS A 177 -11.79 20.57 -5.92
N ILE A 178 -11.78 21.53 -4.99
CA ILE A 178 -10.61 22.37 -4.70
C ILE A 178 -9.53 21.53 -4.00
N MET A 179 -9.93 20.73 -3.00
CA MET A 179 -9.01 19.83 -2.29
C MET A 179 -8.42 18.79 -3.24
N MET A 180 -9.22 18.25 -4.16
CA MET A 180 -8.74 17.36 -5.22
C MET A 180 -7.65 18.02 -6.07
N TYR A 181 -7.87 19.27 -6.53
CA TYR A 181 -6.90 19.98 -7.37
C TYR A 181 -5.59 20.30 -6.62
N LEU A 182 -5.69 20.69 -5.35
CA LEU A 182 -4.53 20.94 -4.49
C LEU A 182 -3.67 19.69 -4.30
N ILE A 183 -4.28 18.53 -4.06
CA ILE A 183 -3.54 17.27 -3.92
C ILE A 183 -2.90 16.86 -5.25
N CYS A 184 -3.58 17.01 -6.38
CA CYS A 184 -2.99 16.74 -7.69
C CYS A 184 -1.78 17.65 -7.99
N ILE A 185 -1.85 18.94 -7.66
CA ILE A 185 -0.70 19.86 -7.80
C ILE A 185 0.45 19.43 -6.90
N ALA A 186 0.17 19.09 -5.64
CA ALA A 186 1.21 18.67 -4.70
C ALA A 186 1.92 17.38 -5.15
N LEU A 187 1.17 16.42 -5.71
CA LEU A 187 1.74 15.18 -6.24
C LEU A 187 2.60 15.45 -7.49
N THR A 188 2.09 16.25 -8.43
CA THR A 188 2.82 16.56 -9.67
C THR A 188 4.07 17.41 -9.43
N SER A 189 4.03 18.34 -8.45
CA SER A 189 5.20 19.15 -8.07
C SER A 189 6.29 18.32 -7.40
N SER A 190 5.91 17.37 -6.53
CA SER A 190 6.84 16.42 -5.92
C SER A 190 7.53 15.54 -6.97
N MET A 191 6.77 15.01 -7.95
CA MET A 191 7.36 14.23 -9.04
C MET A 191 8.27 15.08 -9.95
N ALA A 192 7.87 16.31 -10.26
CA ALA A 192 8.68 17.24 -11.04
C ALA A 192 10.00 17.59 -10.34
N SER A 193 9.96 17.87 -9.02
CA SER A 193 11.18 18.15 -8.24
C SER A 193 12.15 16.95 -8.23
N SER A 194 11.62 15.73 -8.10
CA SER A 194 12.41 14.50 -8.13
C SER A 194 13.10 14.30 -9.49
N HIS A 195 12.37 14.58 -10.58
CA HIS A 195 12.90 14.50 -11.93
C HIS A 195 13.95 15.60 -12.22
N CYS A 196 13.73 16.83 -11.74
CA CYS A 196 14.68 17.93 -11.86
C CYS A 196 15.98 17.66 -11.09
N VAL A 197 15.87 17.20 -9.84
CA VAL A 197 17.03 16.84 -9.00
C VAL A 197 17.81 15.70 -9.65
N TRP A 198 17.13 14.66 -10.14
CA TRP A 198 17.77 13.57 -10.85
C TRP A 198 18.47 14.07 -12.12
N SER A 199 17.80 14.85 -12.97
CA SER A 199 18.37 15.44 -14.19
C SER A 199 19.61 16.32 -13.90
N SER A 200 19.55 17.15 -12.86
CA SER A 200 20.69 17.98 -12.45
C SER A 200 21.87 17.14 -11.91
N SER A 201 21.58 16.07 -11.18
CA SER A 201 22.59 15.16 -10.65
C SER A 201 23.26 14.31 -11.73
N TRP A 202 22.53 13.98 -12.80
CA TRP A 202 23.07 13.31 -13.97
C TRP A 202 23.97 14.25 -14.76
N THR A 203 23.49 15.44 -15.11
CA THR A 203 24.27 16.44 -15.87
C THR A 203 25.59 16.83 -15.20
N VAL A 204 25.62 16.96 -13.86
CA VAL A 204 26.87 17.19 -13.10
C VAL A 204 27.84 16.01 -13.18
N ARG A 205 27.34 14.77 -13.21
CA ARG A 205 28.16 13.55 -13.21
C ARG A 205 28.80 13.24 -14.57
N ILE A 206 28.21 13.73 -15.67
CA ILE A 206 28.78 13.66 -17.03
C ILE A 206 29.73 14.82 -17.32
N ALA A 207 29.69 15.91 -16.54
CA ALA A 207 30.50 17.10 -16.74
C ALA A 207 31.88 17.06 -16.05
N HIS A 208 32.13 16.07 -15.18
CA HIS A 208 33.43 15.81 -14.57
C HIS A 208 33.94 14.42 -14.99
N PRO A 209 34.72 14.32 -16.09
CA PRO A 209 35.47 13.11 -16.43
C PRO A 209 36.67 12.88 -15.48
#